data_AF-A0A0F9EXM0-F1
#
_entry.id   AF-A0A0F9EXM0-F1
#
_cell.length_a   1.000
_cell.length_b   1.000
_cell.length_c   1.000
_cell.angle_alpha   90.00
_cell.angle_beta   90.00
_cell.angle_gamma   90.00
#
_symmetry.space_group_name_H-M   'P 1'
#
loop_
_entity.id
_entity.type
_entity.pdbx_description
1 polymer ?
#
loop_
_entity_poly.entity_id
_entity_poly.type
_entity_poly.pdbx_seq_one_letter_code
_entity_poly.pdbx_strand_id
1 'polypeptide(L)'
;VKDESGHFGWGNSKAFELLGIDENTPDTPEGFFSRTEDGKPAGQIFEDALTPFEGAILRQTVSAALRARGFGMPQRIVSTSSILFTLVTIQQTNAIAPLATAVGRAFTDRNGSGGGHDLAVLPSDLEIEVEPYALLTRTGQKLTPAAETLHDMTWMSCAGPDRSA
;
A
#
# COMPACT_ATOMS: atom_id res chain seq x y z
N VAL A 1 11.28 -2.99 -19.29
CA VAL A 1 10.06 -2.15 -19.28
C VAL A 1 10.24 -1.14 -18.17
N LYS A 2 10.06 0.15 -18.45
CA LYS A 2 10.21 1.23 -17.47
C LYS A 2 8.80 1.56 -17.01
N ASP A 3 8.48 1.24 -15.77
CA ASP A 3 7.19 1.57 -15.13
C ASP A 3 7.13 3.10 -14.94
N GLU A 4 6.08 3.72 -15.46
CA GLU A 4 5.76 5.15 -15.33
C GLU A 4 4.52 5.40 -14.45
N SER A 5 3.84 4.34 -13.99
CA SER A 5 2.66 4.41 -13.13
C SER A 5 3.03 4.65 -11.65
N GLY A 6 4.23 4.20 -11.26
CA GLY A 6 4.69 4.27 -9.88
C GLY A 6 4.08 3.19 -8.98
N HIS A 7 3.39 2.20 -9.56
CA HIS A 7 2.88 1.03 -8.85
C HIS A 7 4.00 -0.01 -8.71
N PHE A 8 4.83 0.18 -7.69
CA PHE A 8 5.88 -0.78 -7.35
C PHE A 8 5.89 -1.07 -5.85
N GLY A 9 6.18 -2.32 -5.53
CA GLY A 9 6.35 -2.81 -4.16
C GLY A 9 7.64 -3.60 -4.03
N TRP A 10 8.03 -3.83 -2.79
CA TRP A 10 9.24 -4.58 -2.46
C TRP A 10 8.89 -5.75 -1.53
N GLY A 11 9.32 -6.95 -1.89
CA GLY A 11 9.20 -8.17 -1.10
C GLY A 11 10.58 -8.79 -0.85
N ASN A 12 10.76 -9.43 0.31
CA ASN A 12 11.95 -10.24 0.55
C ASN A 12 11.72 -11.70 0.10
N SER A 13 12.78 -12.51 0.08
CA SER A 13 12.69 -13.92 -0.31
C SER A 13 11.69 -14.72 0.53
N LYS A 14 11.51 -14.37 1.81
CA LYS A 14 10.53 -15.05 2.67
C LYS A 14 9.08 -14.70 2.30
N ALA A 15 8.81 -13.46 1.91
CA ALA A 15 7.50 -13.04 1.44
C ALA A 15 7.12 -13.78 0.14
N PHE A 16 8.06 -13.89 -0.80
CA PHE A 16 7.84 -14.67 -2.03
C PHE A 16 7.62 -16.16 -1.75
N GLU A 17 8.40 -16.77 -0.85
CA GLU A 17 8.22 -18.16 -0.43
C GLU A 17 6.82 -18.41 0.16
N LEU A 18 6.36 -17.55 1.08
CA LEU A 18 5.04 -17.66 1.72
C LEU A 18 3.89 -17.53 0.73
N LEU A 19 4.10 -16.82 -0.38
CA LEU A 19 3.12 -16.61 -1.43
C LEU A 19 3.26 -17.60 -2.61
N GLY A 20 4.24 -18.51 -2.54
CA GLY A 20 4.51 -19.47 -3.61
C GLY A 20 5.03 -18.81 -4.91
N ILE A 21 5.68 -17.66 -4.79
CA ILE A 21 6.27 -16.93 -5.92
C ILE A 21 7.74 -17.36 -6.08
N ASP A 22 8.09 -17.83 -7.28
CA ASP A 22 9.38 -18.43 -7.62
C ASP A 22 9.83 -18.09 -9.06
N GLU A 23 10.91 -18.71 -9.54
CA GLU A 23 11.43 -18.56 -10.90
C GLU A 23 10.44 -19.01 -12.01
N ASN A 24 9.47 -19.87 -11.67
CA ASN A 24 8.49 -20.40 -12.62
C ASN A 24 7.19 -19.58 -12.65
N THR A 25 7.03 -18.65 -11.70
CA THR A 25 5.87 -17.76 -11.65
C THR A 25 5.90 -16.85 -12.89
N PRO A 26 4.92 -16.92 -13.79
CA PRO A 26 4.96 -16.20 -15.06
C PRO A 26 4.74 -14.70 -14.85
N ASP A 27 5.50 -13.89 -15.58
CA ASP A 27 5.20 -12.46 -15.72
C ASP A 27 4.07 -12.26 -16.75
N THR A 28 3.31 -11.19 -16.58
CA THR A 28 2.26 -10.76 -17.51
C THR A 28 2.55 -9.35 -18.02
N PRO A 29 1.96 -8.92 -19.14
CA PRO A 29 2.07 -7.53 -19.60
C PRO A 29 1.60 -6.50 -18.55
N GLU A 30 0.62 -6.89 -17.72
CA GLU A 30 -0.01 -6.04 -16.70
C GLU A 30 0.69 -6.13 -15.35
N GLY A 31 1.65 -7.04 -15.14
CA GLY A 31 2.24 -7.30 -13.83
C GLY A 31 3.43 -8.25 -13.90
N PHE A 32 4.56 -7.85 -13.31
CA PHE A 32 5.81 -8.60 -13.40
C PHE A 32 6.71 -8.41 -12.18
N PHE A 33 7.67 -9.30 -12.02
CA PHE A 33 8.68 -9.23 -10.95
C PHE A 33 10.04 -8.83 -11.51
N SER A 34 10.82 -8.07 -10.75
CA SER A 34 12.27 -8.01 -11.00
C SER A 34 12.87 -9.40 -10.81
N ARG A 35 13.85 -9.77 -11.62
CA ARG A 35 14.49 -11.09 -11.58
C ARG A 35 16.00 -11.00 -11.50
N THR A 36 16.63 -11.95 -10.82
CA THR A 36 18.08 -12.18 -10.85
C THR A 36 18.47 -12.82 -12.18
N GLU A 37 19.77 -12.94 -12.46
CA GLU A 37 20.24 -13.64 -13.67
C GLU A 37 19.70 -15.08 -13.77
N ASP A 38 19.57 -15.77 -12.63
CA ASP A 38 19.00 -17.13 -12.56
C ASP A 38 17.46 -17.18 -12.60
N GLY A 39 16.78 -16.06 -12.89
CA GLY A 39 15.31 -16.00 -13.06
C GLY A 39 14.49 -15.90 -11.77
N LYS A 40 15.11 -15.96 -10.58
CA LYS A 40 14.43 -15.83 -9.28
C LYS A 40 13.96 -14.40 -9.01
N PRO A 41 12.87 -14.20 -8.24
CA PRO A 41 12.43 -12.86 -7.83
C PRO A 41 13.53 -12.08 -7.10
N ALA A 42 13.84 -10.87 -7.57
CA ALA A 42 14.92 -10.00 -7.08
C ALA A 42 14.45 -8.89 -6.12
N GLY A 43 13.19 -8.95 -5.68
CA GLY A 43 12.67 -8.10 -4.61
C GLY A 43 11.65 -7.07 -5.05
N GLN A 44 11.75 -6.52 -6.26
CA GLN A 44 10.79 -5.54 -6.77
C GLN A 44 9.62 -6.24 -7.46
N ILE A 45 8.42 -5.74 -7.21
CA ILE A 45 7.12 -6.21 -7.72
C ILE A 45 6.49 -5.03 -8.43
N PHE A 46 5.98 -5.22 -9.65
CA PHE A 46 5.46 -4.13 -10.49
C PHE A 46 4.02 -4.38 -10.90
N GLU A 47 3.24 -3.29 -10.92
CA GLU A 47 1.89 -3.24 -11.49
C GLU A 47 0.96 -4.29 -10.84
N ASP A 48 0.16 -5.01 -11.63
CA ASP A 48 -0.83 -5.97 -11.14
C ASP A 48 -0.21 -7.18 -10.42
N ALA A 49 1.10 -7.40 -10.51
CA ALA A 49 1.78 -8.40 -9.68
C ALA A 49 1.75 -8.04 -8.19
N LEU A 50 1.41 -6.78 -7.87
CA LEU A 50 1.10 -6.36 -6.51
C LEU A 50 -0.24 -6.90 -6.03
N THR A 51 -1.20 -7.28 -6.88
CA THR A 51 -2.56 -7.67 -6.47
C THR A 51 -2.64 -8.74 -5.36
N PRO A 52 -1.76 -9.77 -5.30
CA PRO A 52 -1.73 -10.70 -4.15
C PRO A 52 -1.31 -10.03 -2.83
N PHE A 53 -0.57 -8.92 -2.91
CA PHE A 53 -0.03 -8.13 -1.80
C PHE A 53 -0.90 -6.91 -1.47
N GLU A 54 -1.41 -6.22 -2.49
CA GLU A 54 -2.24 -5.03 -2.44
C GLU A 54 -3.70 -5.39 -2.20
N GLY A 55 -4.34 -4.62 -1.32
CA GLY A 55 -5.68 -4.91 -0.89
C GLY A 55 -5.78 -6.15 0.01
N ALA A 56 -4.88 -7.13 0.00
CA ALA A 56 -4.97 -8.28 0.90
C ALA A 56 -5.00 -7.85 2.37
N ILE A 57 -4.05 -7.02 2.80
CA ILE A 57 -4.00 -6.55 4.19
C ILE A 57 -5.19 -5.64 4.49
N LEU A 58 -5.40 -4.57 3.71
CA LEU A 58 -6.50 -3.62 3.98
C LEU A 58 -7.88 -4.29 3.89
N ARG A 59 -8.11 -5.15 2.89
CA ARG A 59 -9.35 -5.93 2.75
C ARG A 59 -9.51 -6.93 3.88
N GLN A 60 -8.45 -7.62 4.30
CA GLN A 60 -8.52 -8.55 5.43
C GLN A 60 -8.84 -7.80 6.72
N THR A 61 -8.16 -6.69 6.99
CA THR A 61 -8.43 -5.81 8.15
C THR A 61 -9.86 -5.31 8.13
N VAL A 62 -10.33 -4.77 7.00
CA VAL A 62 -11.72 -4.27 6.87
C VAL A 62 -12.73 -5.41 7.01
N SER A 63 -12.48 -6.56 6.41
CA SER A 63 -13.36 -7.74 6.52
C SER A 63 -13.42 -8.25 7.97
N ALA A 64 -12.28 -8.28 8.67
CA ALA A 64 -12.19 -8.67 10.06
C ALA A 64 -12.93 -7.67 10.96
N ALA A 65 -12.73 -6.36 10.74
CA ALA A 65 -13.40 -5.30 11.48
C ALA A 65 -14.92 -5.36 11.29
N LEU A 66 -15.40 -5.53 10.06
CA LEU A 66 -16.83 -5.69 9.75
C LEU A 66 -17.41 -6.93 10.46
N ARG A 67 -16.71 -8.07 10.37
CA ARG A 67 -17.12 -9.32 11.01
C ARG A 67 -17.15 -9.20 12.54
N ALA A 68 -16.17 -8.54 13.14
CA ALA A 68 -16.09 -8.31 14.58
C ALA A 68 -17.31 -7.50 15.11
N ARG A 69 -17.91 -6.66 14.26
CA ARG A 69 -19.14 -5.92 14.54
C ARG A 69 -20.42 -6.65 14.13
N GLY A 70 -20.32 -7.91 13.68
CA GLY A 70 -21.47 -8.73 13.27
C GLY A 70 -22.02 -8.40 11.88
N PHE A 71 -21.31 -7.60 11.08
CA PHE A 71 -21.72 -7.29 9.71
C PHE A 71 -21.27 -8.37 8.72
N GLY A 72 -22.11 -8.60 7.70
CA GLY A 72 -21.74 -9.39 6.53
C GLY A 72 -20.85 -8.62 5.56
N MET A 73 -20.27 -9.32 4.59
CA MET A 73 -19.48 -8.68 3.54
C MET A 73 -20.37 -7.85 2.60
N PRO A 74 -19.90 -6.69 2.11
CA PRO A 74 -20.58 -5.92 1.08
C PRO A 74 -20.80 -6.75 -0.19
N GLN A 75 -21.96 -6.61 -0.82
CA GLN A 75 -22.33 -7.37 -2.01
C GLN A 75 -21.69 -6.82 -3.31
N ARG A 76 -21.25 -5.55 -3.30
CA ARG A 76 -20.64 -4.88 -4.45
C ARG A 76 -19.32 -4.28 -4.02
N ILE A 77 -18.23 -4.82 -4.56
CA ILE A 77 -16.85 -4.44 -4.23
C ILE A 77 -16.12 -4.17 -5.53
N VAL A 78 -15.49 -3.00 -5.61
CA VAL A 78 -14.50 -2.67 -6.65
C VAL A 78 -13.13 -2.67 -5.97
N SER A 79 -12.16 -3.34 -6.59
CA SER A 79 -10.79 -3.41 -6.08
C SER A 79 -9.87 -2.75 -7.09
N THR A 80 -9.04 -1.81 -6.62
CA THR A 80 -8.05 -1.11 -7.43
C THR A 80 -6.87 -0.72 -6.54
N SER A 81 -5.68 -0.67 -7.12
CA SER A 81 -4.46 -0.13 -6.51
C SER A 81 -4.37 1.40 -6.65
N SER A 82 -5.09 1.98 -7.62
CA SER A 82 -5.04 3.40 -7.91
C SER A 82 -5.89 4.21 -6.93
N ILE A 83 -5.21 4.99 -6.10
CA ILE A 83 -5.86 5.96 -5.20
C ILE A 83 -6.67 6.97 -6.02
N LEU A 84 -6.14 7.48 -7.13
CA LEU A 84 -6.86 8.47 -7.96
C LEU A 84 -8.12 7.87 -8.58
N PHE A 85 -8.04 6.65 -9.13
CA PHE A 85 -9.23 5.97 -9.65
C PHE A 85 -10.26 5.71 -8.53
N THR A 86 -9.80 5.37 -7.32
CA THR A 86 -10.66 5.23 -6.14
C THR A 86 -11.39 6.54 -5.83
N LEU A 87 -10.67 7.67 -5.77
CA LEU A 87 -11.26 8.98 -5.48
C LEU A 87 -12.26 9.42 -6.54
N VAL A 88 -11.95 9.24 -7.82
CA VAL A 88 -12.87 9.53 -8.93
C VAL A 88 -14.11 8.64 -8.85
N THR A 89 -13.95 7.36 -8.54
CA THR A 89 -15.08 6.43 -8.38
C THR A 89 -16.00 6.89 -7.26
N ILE A 90 -15.46 7.35 -6.12
CA ILE A 90 -16.26 7.91 -5.02
C ILE A 90 -17.01 9.16 -5.47
N GLN A 91 -16.36 10.08 -6.19
CA GLN A 91 -17.00 11.32 -6.68
C GLN A 91 -18.13 11.07 -7.68
N GLN A 92 -18.02 10.02 -8.51
CA GLN A 92 -18.97 9.72 -9.57
C GLN A 92 -20.08 8.75 -9.14
N THR A 93 -20.03 8.22 -7.91
CA THR A 93 -20.97 7.20 -7.42
C THR A 93 -21.34 7.46 -5.95
N ASN A 94 -22.02 6.50 -5.32
CA ASN A 94 -22.23 6.47 -3.88
C ASN A 94 -21.29 5.48 -3.16
N ALA A 95 -20.16 5.12 -3.80
CA ALA A 95 -19.17 4.24 -3.22
C ALA A 95 -18.47 4.89 -2.02
N ILE A 96 -18.04 4.05 -1.09
CA ILE A 96 -17.14 4.41 0.01
C ILE A 96 -15.90 3.53 -0.09
N ALA A 97 -14.74 4.05 0.34
CA ALA A 97 -13.51 3.27 0.38
C ALA A 97 -12.76 3.49 1.69
N PRO A 98 -12.16 2.42 2.26
CA PRO A 98 -11.16 2.57 3.30
C PRO A 98 -9.88 3.16 2.69
N LEU A 99 -9.39 4.27 3.25
CA LEU A 99 -8.14 4.91 2.85
C LEU A 99 -7.35 5.34 4.09
N ALA A 100 -6.03 5.47 3.95
CA ALA A 100 -5.20 6.02 5.02
C ALA A 100 -5.69 7.43 5.41
N THR A 101 -5.76 7.72 6.71
CA THR A 101 -6.25 9.01 7.21
C THR A 101 -5.48 10.20 6.64
N ALA A 102 -4.16 10.05 6.44
CA ALA A 102 -3.33 11.08 5.82
C ALA A 102 -3.76 11.41 4.38
N VAL A 103 -4.10 10.37 3.59
CA VAL A 103 -4.62 10.54 2.22
C VAL A 103 -5.98 11.21 2.26
N GLY A 104 -6.91 10.72 3.09
CA GLY A 104 -8.24 11.32 3.23
C GLY A 104 -8.16 12.81 3.58
N ARG A 105 -7.27 13.19 4.52
CA ARG A 105 -7.03 14.60 4.88
C ARG A 105 -6.45 15.39 3.71
N ALA A 106 -5.43 14.89 3.03
CA ALA A 106 -4.79 15.60 1.90
C ALA A 106 -5.78 15.95 0.77
N PHE A 107 -6.80 15.11 0.52
CA PHE A 107 -7.79 15.33 -0.53
C PHE A 107 -9.09 15.99 -0.07
N THR A 108 -9.29 16.18 1.24
CA THR A 108 -10.47 16.85 1.81
C THR A 108 -10.15 18.20 2.47
N ASP A 109 -8.86 18.52 2.67
CA ASP A 109 -8.45 19.78 3.27
C ASP A 109 -8.74 20.96 2.34
N ARG A 110 -9.58 21.89 2.82
CA ARG A 110 -10.17 22.99 2.04
C ARG A 110 -9.17 24.11 1.71
N ASN A 111 -7.97 24.06 2.29
CA ASN A 111 -6.93 25.08 2.11
C ASN A 111 -5.85 24.69 1.08
N GLY A 112 -5.93 23.48 0.51
CA GLY A 112 -5.02 22.99 -0.54
C GLY A 112 -5.63 23.05 -1.93
N SER A 113 -4.81 23.31 -2.95
CA SER A 113 -5.21 23.49 -4.36
C SER A 113 -5.72 22.22 -5.07
N GLY A 114 -5.98 21.11 -4.36
CA GLY A 114 -6.24 19.79 -4.94
C GLY A 114 -7.46 19.03 -4.40
N GLY A 115 -8.23 19.60 -3.47
CA GLY A 115 -9.38 18.94 -2.87
C GLY A 115 -10.68 19.19 -3.65
N GLY A 116 -11.25 18.15 -4.26
CA GLY A 116 -12.60 18.24 -4.83
C GLY A 116 -13.63 18.45 -3.72
N HIS A 117 -14.54 19.43 -3.89
CA HIS A 117 -15.58 19.79 -2.91
C HIS A 117 -16.56 18.66 -2.55
N ASP A 118 -16.51 17.55 -3.26
CA ASP A 118 -17.47 16.44 -3.19
C ASP A 118 -16.94 15.22 -2.43
N LEU A 119 -15.79 15.34 -1.76
CA LEU A 119 -15.21 14.27 -0.92
C LEU A 119 -15.31 14.62 0.57
N ALA A 120 -15.62 13.63 1.39
CA ALA A 120 -15.67 13.75 2.84
C ALA A 120 -15.14 12.49 3.53
N VAL A 121 -14.46 12.67 4.67
CA VAL A 121 -14.11 11.57 5.57
C VAL A 121 -15.32 11.26 6.44
N LEU A 122 -15.82 10.02 6.36
CA LEU A 122 -16.96 9.59 7.16
C LEU A 122 -16.52 9.25 8.60
N PRO A 123 -17.25 9.72 9.63
CA PRO A 123 -17.05 9.22 10.98
C PRO A 123 -17.41 7.74 11.01
N SER A 124 -16.56 6.95 11.65
CA SER A 124 -16.73 5.50 11.72
C SER A 124 -16.18 4.99 13.04
N ASP A 125 -16.97 4.13 13.69
CA ASP A 125 -16.52 3.38 14.87
C ASP A 125 -15.75 2.11 14.45
N LEU A 126 -15.56 1.87 13.15
CA LEU A 126 -14.82 0.74 12.62
C LEU A 126 -13.32 1.02 12.77
N GLU A 127 -12.71 0.40 13.77
CA GLU A 127 -11.26 0.43 13.97
C GLU A 127 -10.58 -0.40 12.87
N ILE A 128 -10.01 0.29 11.89
CA ILE A 128 -9.23 -0.31 10.80
C ILE A 128 -7.77 0.09 11.05
N GLU A 129 -7.03 -0.80 11.67
CA GLU A 129 -5.59 -0.66 11.86
C GLU A 129 -4.86 -1.63 10.93
N VAL A 130 -4.03 -1.07 10.05
CA VAL A 130 -3.15 -1.85 9.18
C VAL A 130 -1.87 -2.13 9.96
N GLU A 131 -1.38 -3.37 9.89
CA GLU A 131 -0.14 -3.79 10.55
C GLU A 131 1.04 -2.82 10.25
N PRO A 132 2.01 -2.69 11.17
CA PRO A 132 3.03 -1.63 11.11
C PRO A 132 3.83 -1.61 9.82
N TYR A 133 4.11 -0.41 9.32
CA TYR A 133 5.11 -0.20 8.26
C TYR A 133 6.52 -0.25 8.84
N ALA A 134 7.48 -0.72 8.04
CA ALA A 134 8.87 -0.84 8.46
C ALA A 134 9.81 -0.22 7.41
N LEU A 135 10.92 0.33 7.88
CA LEU A 135 12.03 0.71 7.01
C LEU A 135 12.94 -0.51 6.82
N LEU A 136 12.86 -1.13 5.64
CA LEU A 136 13.63 -2.32 5.33
C LEU A 136 14.97 -1.95 4.70
N THR A 137 16.06 -2.52 5.22
CA THR A 137 17.41 -2.44 4.62
C THR A 137 17.97 -3.84 4.40
N ARG A 138 18.85 -3.99 3.40
CA ARG A 138 19.50 -5.28 3.15
C ARG A 138 20.58 -5.52 4.20
N THR A 139 20.57 -6.70 4.82
CA THR A 139 21.59 -7.12 5.77
C THR A 139 23.00 -6.96 5.19
N GLY A 140 23.90 -6.31 5.93
CA GLY A 140 25.28 -6.08 5.52
C GLY A 140 25.50 -5.00 4.46
N GLN A 141 24.44 -4.35 3.97
CA GLN A 141 24.57 -3.22 3.07
C GLN A 141 24.97 -1.96 3.85
N LYS A 142 26.11 -1.37 3.50
CA LYS A 142 26.38 0.03 3.85
C LYS A 142 25.54 0.93 2.95
N LEU A 143 24.75 1.80 3.56
CA LEU A 143 24.01 2.84 2.84
C LEU A 143 25.00 3.86 2.25
N THR A 144 24.61 4.51 1.16
CA THR A 144 25.36 5.65 0.65
C THR A 144 25.07 6.87 1.52
N PRO A 145 25.92 7.92 1.54
CA PRO A 145 25.66 9.11 2.36
C PRO A 145 24.28 9.76 2.10
N ALA A 146 23.83 9.75 0.85
CA ALA A 146 22.50 10.24 0.48
C ALA A 146 21.37 9.33 1.01
N ALA A 147 21.56 8.01 0.96
CA ALA A 147 20.60 7.05 1.49
C ALA A 147 20.53 7.06 3.02
N GLU A 148 21.66 7.27 3.71
CA GLU A 148 21.71 7.49 5.17
C GLU A 148 20.92 8.73 5.56
N THR A 149 21.13 9.83 4.83
CA THR A 149 20.38 11.07 5.09
C THR A 149 18.87 10.87 4.95
N LEU A 150 18.41 10.21 3.87
CA LEU A 150 16.98 9.92 3.67
C LEU A 150 16.43 8.95 4.72
N HIS A 151 17.22 7.93 5.09
CA HIS A 151 16.87 6.99 6.16
C HIS A 151 16.62 7.74 7.47
N ASP A 152 17.56 8.60 7.89
CA ASP A 152 17.48 9.32 9.16
C ASP A 152 16.34 10.34 9.18
N MET A 153 16.13 11.08 8.08
CA MET A 153 15.01 12.01 7.95
C MET A 153 13.66 11.30 8.05
N THR A 154 13.52 10.15 7.38
CA THR A 154 12.30 9.34 7.40
C THR A 154 12.08 8.76 8.79
N TRP A 155 13.14 8.22 9.41
CA TRP A 155 13.10 7.67 10.76
C TRP A 155 12.66 8.72 11.78
N MET A 156 13.22 9.93 11.73
CA MET A 156 12.83 11.05 12.61
C MET A 156 11.39 11.51 12.38
N SER A 157 10.88 11.42 11.16
CA SER A 157 9.50 11.83 10.83
C SER A 157 8.47 10.79 11.25
N CYS A 158 8.86 9.51 11.31
CA CYS A 158 8.01 8.39 11.72
C CYS A 158 8.08 8.09 13.22
N ALA A 159 9.22 8.39 13.87
CA ALA A 159 9.35 8.30 15.32
C ALA A 159 8.51 9.42 15.95
N GLY A 160 7.35 9.08 16.51
CA GLY A 160 6.54 10.02 17.28
C GLY A 160 7.35 10.63 18.45
N PRO A 161 6.86 11.74 19.05
CA PRO A 161 7.58 12.53 20.06
C PRO A 161 7.88 11.81 21.38
N ASP A 162 7.46 10.56 21.54
CA ASP A 162 7.58 9.82 22.79
C ASP A 162 8.22 8.46 22.53
N ARG A 163 9.56 8.42 22.40
CA ARG A 163 10.46 7.35 22.89
C ARG A 163 11.90 7.86 22.98
N SER A 164 12.27 8.47 24.11
CA SER A 164 13.64 8.45 24.62
C SER A 164 13.77 7.31 25.63
N ALA A 165 14.31 6.18 25.20
CA ALA A 165 14.89 5.15 26.06
C ALA A 165 15.93 4.36 25.27
#